data_AF-A0A661F1B3-F1
#
_entry.id   AF-A0A661F1B3-F1
#
_cell.length_a   1.000
_cell.length_b   1.000
_cell.length_c   1.000
_cell.angle_alpha   90.00
_cell.angle_beta   90.00
_cell.angle_gamma   90.00
#
_symmetry.space_group_name_H-M   'P 1'
#
loop_
_entity.id
_entity.type
_entity.pdbx_description
1 polymer ?
#
loop_
_entity_poly.entity_id
_entity_poly.type
_entity_poly.pdbx_seq_one_letter_code
_entity_poly.pdbx_strand_id
1 'polypeptide(L)'
;MILRLHGSSALSPFKQQKALKEVQSAVPDVISVSAEYCHFVHLQQLLSESERETLEVVLSYGPASKPVDETGQSFVVTPRIGTISPWSSKATEIARRCGLSSVIRMERGVIWFIVCEAGRVLDESEKEAVKPLIYDRMTEVLLDSEEQADQLFSEAKPSELLAVDLITQGKQALLEANSTLGLALSDDEIDYLVEAFGGLERNPTDVELMMFAQANSEHCR
;
A
#
# COMPACT_ATOMS: atom_id res chain seq x y z
N MET A 1 -5.35 -3.88 -17.63
CA MET A 1 -6.61 -3.12 -17.47
C MET A 1 -7.18 -3.37 -16.08
N ILE A 2 -7.93 -2.43 -15.50
CA ILE A 2 -8.33 -2.53 -14.09
C ILE A 2 -9.85 -2.48 -13.98
N LEU A 3 -10.42 -3.58 -13.49
CA LEU A 3 -11.84 -3.71 -13.17
C LEU A 3 -12.07 -3.35 -11.69
N ARG A 4 -13.13 -2.61 -11.41
CA ARG A 4 -13.53 -2.19 -10.05
C ARG A 4 -14.86 -2.86 -9.72
N LEU A 5 -14.92 -3.51 -8.57
CA LEU A 5 -16.11 -4.23 -8.11
C LEU A 5 -16.39 -3.88 -6.66
N HIS A 6 -17.51 -3.21 -6.43
CA HIS A 6 -18.01 -2.89 -5.09
C HIS A 6 -18.48 -4.17 -4.39
N GLY A 7 -18.27 -4.23 -3.08
CA GLY A 7 -18.46 -5.40 -2.25
C GLY A 7 -19.51 -5.20 -1.17
N SER A 8 -19.41 -6.00 -0.10
CA SER A 8 -20.26 -5.89 1.07
C SER A 8 -19.80 -4.77 2.02
N SER A 9 -20.64 -4.41 2.98
CA SER A 9 -20.27 -3.46 4.03
C SER A 9 -18.99 -3.88 4.75
N ALA A 10 -18.05 -2.95 4.88
CA ALA A 10 -16.77 -3.16 5.57
C ALA A 10 -16.91 -3.07 7.09
N LEU A 11 -18.04 -2.53 7.60
CA LEU A 11 -18.27 -2.30 9.02
C LEU A 11 -19.47 -3.10 9.53
N SER A 12 -19.28 -3.76 10.68
CA SER A 12 -20.41 -4.26 11.45
C SER A 12 -21.19 -3.09 12.09
N PRO A 13 -22.47 -3.26 12.46
CA PRO A 13 -23.27 -2.19 13.06
C PRO A 13 -22.60 -1.54 14.29
N PHE A 14 -21.93 -2.34 15.11
CA PHE A 14 -21.18 -1.84 16.27
C PHE A 14 -19.96 -0.99 15.86
N LYS A 15 -19.18 -1.43 14.86
CA LYS A 15 -18.05 -0.65 14.35
C LYS A 15 -18.50 0.63 13.67
N GLN A 16 -19.62 0.59 12.94
CA GLN A 16 -20.21 1.76 12.31
C GLN A 16 -20.62 2.82 13.34
N GLN A 17 -21.31 2.41 14.41
CA GLN A 17 -21.66 3.34 15.50
C GLN A 17 -20.43 3.90 16.22
N LYS A 18 -19.39 3.09 16.41
CA LYS A 18 -18.13 3.54 16.99
C LYS A 18 -17.45 4.59 16.08
N ALA A 19 -17.31 4.29 14.79
CA ALA A 19 -16.72 5.21 13.82
C ALA A 19 -17.52 6.52 13.73
N LEU A 20 -18.86 6.45 13.73
CA LEU A 20 -19.71 7.64 13.76
C LEU A 20 -19.41 8.51 14.99
N LYS A 21 -19.31 7.93 16.19
CA LYS A 21 -18.98 8.69 17.41
C LYS A 21 -17.60 9.32 17.36
N GLU A 22 -16.61 8.60 16.84
CA GLU A 22 -15.24 9.10 16.70
C GLU A 22 -15.20 10.26 15.69
N VAL A 23 -15.83 10.11 14.53
CA VAL A 23 -15.95 11.17 13.53
C VAL A 23 -16.72 12.37 14.07
N GLN A 24 -17.83 12.16 14.79
CA GLN A 24 -18.61 13.23 15.43
C GLN A 24 -17.82 14.04 16.47
N SER A 25 -16.80 13.43 17.10
CA SER A 25 -15.93 14.17 18.04
C SER A 25 -15.05 15.19 17.33
N ALA A 26 -14.76 14.99 16.04
CA ALA A 26 -14.06 15.94 15.18
C ALA A 26 -15.03 16.86 14.42
N VAL A 27 -16.15 16.31 13.94
CA VAL A 27 -17.15 17.00 13.12
C VAL A 27 -18.57 16.69 13.63
N PRO A 28 -19.12 17.50 14.56
CA PRO A 28 -20.38 17.20 15.25
C PRO A 28 -21.60 17.00 14.35
N ASP A 29 -21.63 17.66 13.18
CA ASP A 29 -22.77 17.63 12.25
C ASP A 29 -22.84 16.35 11.39
N VAL A 30 -21.91 15.40 11.56
CA VAL A 30 -21.96 14.11 10.87
C VAL A 30 -23.10 13.26 11.43
N ILE A 31 -23.99 12.80 10.56
CA ILE A 31 -25.18 12.01 10.93
C ILE A 31 -25.05 10.53 10.58
N SER A 32 -24.22 10.21 9.59
CA SER A 32 -24.00 8.83 9.14
C SER A 32 -22.55 8.66 8.70
N VAL A 33 -22.00 7.51 9.06
CA VAL A 33 -20.75 6.99 8.53
C VAL A 33 -21.05 5.59 8.04
N SER A 34 -20.65 5.27 6.84
CA SER A 34 -20.76 3.94 6.25
C SER A 34 -19.46 3.60 5.52
N ALA A 35 -19.22 2.32 5.28
CA ALA A 35 -18.08 1.92 4.48
C ALA A 35 -18.33 0.60 3.77
N GLU A 36 -17.80 0.47 2.56
CA GLU A 36 -17.90 -0.73 1.73
C GLU A 36 -16.52 -1.19 1.26
N TYR A 37 -16.39 -2.48 1.00
CA TYR A 37 -15.21 -2.97 0.29
C TYR A 37 -15.30 -2.58 -1.19
N CYS A 38 -14.17 -2.14 -1.75
CA CYS A 38 -14.00 -2.06 -3.20
C CYS A 38 -12.83 -2.96 -3.61
N HIS A 39 -13.03 -3.76 -4.66
CA HIS A 39 -12.05 -4.68 -5.19
C HIS A 39 -11.51 -4.16 -6.51
N PHE A 40 -10.20 -4.07 -6.61
CA PHE A 40 -9.48 -3.67 -7.81
C PHE A 40 -8.85 -4.91 -8.43
N VAL A 41 -9.19 -5.23 -9.67
CA VAL A 41 -8.76 -6.44 -10.35
C VAL A 41 -7.97 -6.06 -11.59
N HIS A 42 -6.64 -6.25 -11.53
CA HIS A 42 -5.76 -6.07 -12.67
C HIS A 42 -5.82 -7.30 -13.57
N LEU A 43 -6.30 -7.08 -14.79
CA LEU A 43 -6.50 -8.10 -15.80
C LEU A 43 -5.52 -7.93 -16.96
N GLN A 44 -5.03 -9.06 -17.48
CA GLN A 44 -4.27 -9.14 -18.72
C GLN A 44 -5.16 -8.93 -19.95
N GLN A 45 -6.39 -9.45 -19.89
CA GLN A 45 -7.38 -9.39 -20.96
C GLN A 45 -8.80 -9.28 -20.36
N LEU A 46 -9.77 -8.90 -21.19
CA LEU A 46 -11.17 -8.87 -20.78
C LEU A 46 -11.64 -10.27 -20.37
N LEU A 47 -12.46 -10.34 -19.32
CA LEU A 47 -13.12 -11.56 -18.92
C LEU A 47 -14.29 -11.85 -19.86
N SER A 48 -14.48 -13.12 -20.20
CA SER A 48 -15.75 -13.61 -20.71
C SER A 48 -16.86 -13.47 -19.67
N GLU A 49 -18.12 -13.62 -20.09
CA GLU A 49 -19.28 -13.54 -19.20
C GLU A 49 -19.21 -14.56 -18.06
N SER A 50 -18.86 -15.82 -18.36
CA SER A 50 -18.73 -16.88 -17.35
C SER A 50 -17.56 -16.65 -16.37
N GLU A 51 -16.43 -16.12 -16.85
CA GLU A 51 -15.32 -15.72 -15.99
C GLU A 51 -15.71 -14.56 -15.08
N ARG A 52 -16.48 -13.59 -15.61
CA ARG A 52 -16.99 -12.47 -14.82
C ARG A 52 -17.96 -12.94 -13.73
N GLU A 53 -18.90 -13.81 -14.06
CA GLU A 53 -19.81 -14.41 -13.06
C GLU A 53 -19.03 -15.14 -11.96
N THR A 54 -18.00 -15.91 -12.36
CA THR A 54 -17.14 -16.62 -11.41
C THR A 54 -16.39 -15.63 -10.49
N LEU A 55 -15.86 -14.54 -11.05
CA LEU A 55 -15.19 -13.50 -10.27
C LEU A 55 -16.15 -12.81 -9.28
N GLU A 56 -17.37 -12.49 -9.70
CA GLU A 56 -18.39 -11.89 -8.85
C GLU A 56 -18.76 -12.82 -7.69
N VAL A 57 -18.84 -14.14 -7.92
CA VAL A 57 -19.04 -15.14 -6.85
C VAL A 57 -17.85 -15.19 -5.89
N VAL A 58 -16.61 -15.17 -6.40
CA VAL A 58 -15.39 -15.16 -5.56
C VAL A 58 -15.33 -13.92 -4.66
N LEU A 59 -15.81 -12.78 -5.15
CA LEU A 59 -15.82 -11.50 -4.43
C LEU A 59 -17.07 -11.28 -3.58
N SER A 60 -18.07 -12.16 -3.68
CA SER A 60 -19.26 -12.14 -2.83
C SER A 60 -19.00 -12.88 -1.52
N TYR A 61 -18.49 -12.14 -0.54
CA TYR A 61 -18.19 -12.68 0.79
C TYR A 61 -18.51 -11.68 1.91
N GLY A 62 -18.48 -12.18 3.14
CA GLY A 62 -18.78 -11.43 4.35
C GLY A 62 -20.22 -11.61 4.83
N PRO A 63 -20.59 -10.97 5.95
CA PRO A 63 -21.94 -11.06 6.48
C PRO A 63 -22.94 -10.39 5.53
N ALA A 64 -24.14 -10.96 5.43
CA ALA A 64 -25.25 -10.29 4.76
C ALA A 64 -25.47 -8.92 5.43
N SER A 65 -25.25 -7.86 4.67
CA SER A 65 -25.41 -6.48 5.11
C SER A 65 -26.46 -5.80 4.25
N LYS A 66 -27.09 -4.77 4.82
CA LYS A 66 -27.90 -3.87 4.00
C LYS A 66 -26.99 -3.16 2.99
N PRO A 67 -27.52 -2.77 1.83
CA PRO A 67 -26.81 -1.87 0.93
C PRO A 67 -26.23 -0.68 1.70
N VAL A 68 -24.99 -0.35 1.39
CA VAL A 68 -24.30 0.78 2.00
C VAL A 68 -24.93 2.06 1.45
N ASP A 69 -25.12 3.04 2.33
CA ASP A 69 -25.53 4.37 1.91
C ASP A 69 -24.30 5.07 1.31
N GLU A 70 -24.27 5.17 -0.01
CA GLU A 70 -23.20 5.79 -0.81
C GLU A 70 -23.34 7.33 -0.90
N THR A 71 -24.25 7.93 -0.12
CA THR A 71 -24.41 9.38 -0.09
C THR A 71 -23.32 10.09 0.72
N GLY A 72 -23.13 11.38 0.43
CA GLY A 72 -22.18 12.22 1.16
C GLY A 72 -20.78 12.25 0.55
N GLN A 73 -19.80 12.64 1.36
CA GLN A 73 -18.40 12.73 0.94
C GLN A 73 -17.76 11.35 1.03
N SER A 74 -17.16 10.89 -0.08
CA SER A 74 -16.44 9.63 -0.12
C SER A 74 -14.93 9.79 0.11
N PHE A 75 -14.32 8.75 0.67
CA PHE A 75 -12.88 8.61 0.88
C PHE A 75 -12.45 7.19 0.49
N VAL A 76 -11.57 7.07 -0.50
CA VAL A 76 -11.09 5.77 -0.97
C VAL A 76 -9.80 5.42 -0.22
N VAL A 77 -9.86 4.40 0.62
CA VAL A 77 -8.72 3.89 1.39
C VAL A 77 -8.18 2.63 0.75
N THR A 78 -6.89 2.59 0.46
CA THR A 78 -6.22 1.41 -0.10
C THR A 78 -4.93 1.12 0.66
N PRO A 79 -4.34 -0.09 0.52
CA PRO A 79 -2.95 -0.30 0.91
C PRO A 79 -2.03 0.74 0.26
N ARG A 80 -0.93 1.07 0.93
CA ARG A 80 0.04 2.05 0.45
C ARG A 80 0.58 1.64 -0.93
N ILE A 81 0.66 2.60 -1.85
CA ILE A 81 1.22 2.37 -3.20
C ILE A 81 2.64 1.80 -3.07
N GLY A 82 2.93 0.77 -3.87
CA GLY A 82 4.18 0.01 -3.80
C GLY A 82 4.17 -1.17 -2.83
N THR A 83 3.07 -1.39 -2.10
CA THR A 83 2.88 -2.58 -1.25
C THR A 83 1.88 -3.55 -1.88
N ILE A 84 1.95 -4.82 -1.46
CA ILE A 84 0.98 -5.87 -1.82
C ILE A 84 0.40 -6.41 -0.53
N SER A 85 -0.92 -6.29 -0.34
CA SER A 85 -1.54 -6.77 0.90
C SER A 85 -1.51 -8.31 0.98
N PRO A 86 -1.51 -8.90 2.18
CA PRO A 86 -1.70 -10.34 2.31
C PRO A 86 -3.03 -10.85 1.75
N TRP A 87 -4.05 -9.97 1.70
CA TRP A 87 -5.33 -10.27 1.05
C TRP A 87 -5.14 -10.41 -0.46
N SER A 88 -4.37 -9.50 -1.08
CA SER A 88 -4.07 -9.49 -2.51
C SER A 88 -3.45 -10.81 -2.98
N SER A 89 -2.43 -11.30 -2.26
CA SER A 89 -1.77 -12.57 -2.58
C SER A 89 -2.76 -13.75 -2.55
N LYS A 90 -3.57 -13.85 -1.50
CA LYS A 90 -4.53 -14.97 -1.34
C LYS A 90 -5.70 -14.88 -2.32
N ALA A 91 -6.27 -13.69 -2.51
CA ALA A 91 -7.37 -13.47 -3.44
C ALA A 91 -6.96 -13.77 -4.88
N THR A 92 -5.77 -13.32 -5.28
CA THR A 92 -5.20 -13.63 -6.60
C THR A 92 -4.99 -15.14 -6.77
N GLU A 93 -4.49 -15.83 -5.74
CA GLU A 93 -4.33 -17.29 -5.78
C GLU A 93 -5.68 -18.02 -5.94
N ILE A 94 -6.70 -17.60 -5.18
CA ILE A 94 -8.06 -18.16 -5.28
C ILE A 94 -8.61 -17.96 -6.69
N ALA A 95 -8.52 -16.74 -7.24
CA ALA A 95 -9.01 -16.44 -8.59
C ALA A 95 -8.34 -17.34 -9.64
N ARG A 96 -7.01 -17.51 -9.57
CA ARG A 96 -6.28 -18.42 -10.47
C ARG A 96 -6.72 -19.87 -10.31
N ARG A 97 -6.95 -20.34 -9.08
CA ARG A 97 -7.46 -21.71 -8.82
C ARG A 97 -8.90 -21.93 -9.29
N CYS A 98 -9.70 -20.85 -9.36
CA CYS A 98 -11.04 -20.86 -9.95
C CYS A 98 -11.02 -20.77 -11.49
N GLY A 99 -9.85 -20.81 -12.14
CA GLY A 99 -9.72 -20.77 -13.59
C GLY A 99 -9.63 -19.37 -14.20
N LEU A 100 -9.58 -18.31 -13.38
CA LEU A 100 -9.48 -16.92 -13.84
C LEU A 100 -8.02 -16.56 -14.16
N SER A 101 -7.44 -17.20 -15.17
CA SER A 101 -6.02 -17.03 -15.57
C SER A 101 -5.69 -15.61 -16.02
N SER A 102 -6.69 -14.88 -16.53
CA SER A 102 -6.59 -13.47 -16.94
C SER A 102 -6.32 -12.51 -15.78
N VAL A 103 -6.50 -12.93 -14.52
CA VAL A 103 -6.25 -12.12 -13.33
C VAL A 103 -4.75 -12.09 -13.01
N ILE A 104 -4.13 -10.92 -13.24
CA ILE A 104 -2.74 -10.66 -12.88
C ILE A 104 -2.63 -10.53 -11.37
N ARG A 105 -3.44 -9.63 -10.78
CA ARG A 105 -3.48 -9.36 -9.35
C ARG A 105 -4.79 -8.71 -8.94
N MET A 106 -5.27 -9.05 -7.74
CA MET A 106 -6.41 -8.42 -7.09
C MET A 106 -5.94 -7.60 -5.90
N GLU A 107 -6.57 -6.49 -5.60
CA GLU A 107 -6.37 -5.74 -4.35
C GLU A 107 -7.72 -5.30 -3.79
N ARG A 108 -7.77 -5.04 -2.48
CA ARG A 108 -8.97 -4.58 -1.80
C ARG A 108 -8.72 -3.26 -1.09
N GLY A 109 -9.60 -2.30 -1.34
CA GLY A 109 -9.73 -1.07 -0.57
C GLY A 109 -11.04 -1.04 0.22
N VAL A 110 -11.23 0.08 0.92
CA VAL A 110 -12.46 0.43 1.61
C VAL A 110 -12.86 1.84 1.16
N ILE A 111 -14.10 2.00 0.72
CA ILE A 111 -14.66 3.31 0.44
C ILE A 111 -15.49 3.70 1.66
N TRP A 112 -15.13 4.81 2.28
CA TRP A 112 -15.88 5.40 3.38
C TRP A 112 -16.80 6.48 2.84
N PHE A 113 -18.04 6.52 3.33
CA PHE A 113 -18.99 7.59 3.06
C PHE A 113 -19.36 8.29 4.35
N ILE A 114 -19.30 9.62 4.32
CA ILE A 114 -19.58 10.47 5.47
C ILE A 114 -20.65 11.48 5.09
N VAL A 115 -21.78 11.39 5.78
CA VAL A 115 -22.95 12.24 5.54
C VAL A 115 -23.08 13.25 6.67
N CYS A 116 -23.10 14.54 6.33
CA CYS A 116 -23.40 15.62 7.27
C CYS A 116 -24.87 16.04 7.20
N GLU A 117 -25.34 16.71 8.24
CA GLU A 117 -26.66 17.35 8.25
C GLU A 117 -26.88 18.23 7.01
N ALA A 118 -28.12 18.25 6.53
CA ALA A 118 -28.55 19.03 5.36
C ALA A 118 -27.74 18.80 4.07
N GLY A 119 -27.01 17.68 3.94
CA GLY A 119 -26.22 17.36 2.74
C GLY A 119 -24.97 18.23 2.59
N ARG A 120 -24.50 18.85 3.68
CA ARG A 120 -23.26 19.62 3.70
C ARG A 120 -22.06 18.73 3.38
N VAL A 121 -21.08 19.29 2.66
CA VAL A 121 -19.78 18.65 2.41
C VAL A 121 -18.77 19.12 3.45
N LEU A 122 -17.85 18.23 3.82
CA LEU A 122 -16.74 18.55 4.72
C LEU A 122 -15.81 19.59 4.09
N ASP A 123 -15.38 20.58 4.86
CA ASP A 123 -14.30 21.47 4.45
C ASP A 123 -12.92 20.79 4.60
N GLU A 124 -11.85 21.45 4.13
CA GLU A 124 -10.51 20.86 4.17
C GLU A 124 -9.99 20.60 5.59
N SER A 125 -10.34 21.46 6.57
CA SER A 125 -9.92 21.26 7.96
C SER A 125 -10.63 20.07 8.58
N GLU A 126 -11.92 19.92 8.29
CA GLU A 126 -12.73 18.78 8.73
C GLU A 126 -12.26 17.49 8.07
N LYS A 127 -11.94 17.51 6.77
CA LYS A 127 -11.33 16.35 6.08
C LYS A 127 -10.06 15.92 6.79
N GLU A 128 -9.11 16.82 7.04
CA GLU A 128 -7.85 16.50 7.74
C GLU A 128 -8.08 15.94 9.15
N ALA A 129 -9.12 16.39 9.86
CA ALA A 129 -9.46 15.86 11.18
C ALA A 129 -10.07 14.44 11.11
N VAL A 130 -10.80 14.13 10.03
CA VAL A 130 -11.42 12.82 9.79
C VAL A 130 -10.43 11.77 9.30
N LYS A 131 -9.49 12.17 8.44
CA LYS A 131 -8.46 11.31 7.84
C LYS A 131 -7.85 10.29 8.82
N PRO A 132 -7.25 10.67 9.97
CA PRO A 132 -6.63 9.72 10.89
C PRO A 132 -7.60 8.76 11.59
N LEU A 133 -8.92 8.98 11.46
CA LEU A 133 -9.96 8.12 12.05
C LEU A 133 -10.40 6.98 11.11
N ILE A 134 -10.11 7.08 9.81
CA ILE A 134 -10.64 6.17 8.78
C ILE A 134 -9.57 5.33 8.06
N TYR A 135 -8.29 5.62 8.24
CA TYR A 135 -7.18 4.81 7.71
C TYR A 135 -5.93 4.84 8.61
N ASP A 136 -5.06 3.85 8.44
CA ASP A 136 -3.75 3.79 9.10
C ASP A 136 -2.65 4.37 8.20
N ARG A 137 -2.05 5.49 8.62
CA ARG A 137 -0.97 6.18 7.88
C ARG A 137 0.28 5.35 7.59
N MET A 138 0.52 4.27 8.34
CA MET A 138 1.71 3.44 8.19
C MET A 138 1.54 2.41 7.06
N THR A 139 0.31 1.93 6.84
CA THR A 139 0.02 0.79 5.95
C THR A 139 -0.92 1.14 4.80
N GLU A 140 -1.68 2.22 4.91
CA GLU A 140 -2.73 2.63 3.99
C GLU A 140 -2.51 4.04 3.46
N VAL A 141 -3.23 4.37 2.40
CA VAL A 141 -3.25 5.69 1.77
C VAL A 141 -4.68 6.05 1.39
N LEU A 142 -4.97 7.35 1.40
CA LEU A 142 -6.19 7.91 0.86
C LEU A 142 -5.99 8.32 -0.60
N LEU A 143 -6.94 7.95 -1.43
CA LEU A 143 -7.01 8.33 -2.83
C LEU A 143 -8.20 9.29 -3.02
N ASP A 144 -8.03 10.25 -3.94
CA ASP A 144 -9.08 11.20 -4.27
C ASP A 144 -10.22 10.55 -5.07
N SER A 145 -9.92 9.44 -5.75
CA SER A 145 -10.90 8.68 -6.52
C SER A 145 -10.50 7.22 -6.71
N GLU A 146 -11.46 6.38 -7.09
CA GLU A 146 -11.20 4.97 -7.40
C GLU A 146 -10.30 4.79 -8.63
N GLU A 147 -10.26 5.77 -9.55
CA GLU A 147 -9.37 5.76 -10.72
C GLU A 147 -7.90 5.79 -10.30
N GLN A 148 -7.56 6.57 -9.27
CA GLN A 148 -6.19 6.65 -8.77
C GLN A 148 -5.67 5.31 -8.22
N ALA A 149 -6.57 4.37 -7.89
CA ALA A 149 -6.19 3.02 -7.45
C ALA A 149 -5.47 2.22 -8.54
N ASP A 150 -5.45 2.70 -9.79
CA ASP A 150 -4.62 2.12 -10.85
C ASP A 150 -3.13 2.09 -10.48
N GLN A 151 -2.69 3.07 -9.68
CA GLN A 151 -1.32 3.14 -9.16
C GLN A 151 -0.97 1.96 -8.25
N LEU A 152 -1.96 1.28 -7.66
CA LEU A 152 -1.70 0.06 -6.89
C LEU A 152 -0.96 -0.96 -7.75
N PHE A 153 -1.19 -0.97 -9.06
CA PHE A 153 -0.65 -1.95 -10.02
C PHE A 153 0.47 -1.40 -10.90
N SER A 154 1.04 -0.23 -10.57
CA SER A 154 2.17 0.31 -11.31
C SER A 154 3.37 -0.63 -11.23
N GLU A 155 3.91 -1.01 -12.37
CA GLU A 155 5.16 -1.75 -12.45
C GLU A 155 6.32 -0.76 -12.53
N ALA A 156 7.16 -0.74 -11.50
CA ALA A 156 8.42 -0.01 -11.55
C ALA A 156 9.41 -0.76 -12.43
N LYS A 157 10.18 -0.02 -13.24
CA LYS A 157 11.32 -0.61 -13.95
C LYS A 157 12.40 -1.00 -12.92
N PRO A 158 13.07 -2.16 -13.10
CA PRO A 158 14.24 -2.49 -12.29
C PRO A 158 15.24 -1.33 -12.29
N SER A 159 15.69 -0.94 -11.09
CA SER A 159 16.71 0.09 -10.93
C SER A 159 18.09 -0.44 -11.33
N GLU A 160 18.97 0.44 -11.82
CA GLU A 160 20.33 0.09 -12.17
C GLU A 160 21.16 -0.20 -10.92
N LEU A 161 22.14 -1.10 -11.04
CA LEU A 161 23.10 -1.42 -9.98
C LEU A 161 24.04 -0.22 -9.78
N LEU A 162 24.19 0.25 -8.55
CA LEU A 162 25.04 1.39 -8.25
C LEU A 162 26.41 0.92 -7.75
N ALA A 163 27.48 1.48 -8.33
CA ALA A 163 28.85 1.30 -7.85
C ALA A 163 29.26 2.53 -7.03
N VAL A 164 29.79 2.29 -5.82
CA VAL A 164 30.34 3.34 -4.95
C VAL A 164 31.80 3.56 -5.32
N ASP A 165 32.15 4.79 -5.68
CA ASP A 165 33.42 5.10 -6.34
C ASP A 165 34.62 5.19 -5.38
N LEU A 166 34.92 4.08 -4.72
CA LEU A 166 36.04 3.92 -3.80
C LEU A 166 37.40 4.13 -4.49
N ILE A 167 37.58 3.64 -5.73
CA ILE A 167 38.88 3.65 -6.39
C ILE A 167 39.35 5.07 -6.69
N THR A 168 38.44 5.97 -7.10
CA THR A 168 38.83 7.36 -7.38
C THR A 168 38.64 8.29 -6.19
N GLN A 169 37.63 8.07 -5.34
CA GLN A 169 37.28 8.99 -4.24
C GLN A 169 37.75 8.49 -2.87
N GLY A 170 38.30 7.28 -2.79
CA GLY A 170 38.82 6.70 -1.55
C GLY A 170 37.76 6.52 -0.48
N LYS A 171 38.20 6.52 0.79
CA LYS A 171 37.35 6.32 1.98
C LYS A 171 36.13 7.26 2.02
N GLN A 172 36.22 8.45 1.41
CA GLN A 172 35.14 9.42 1.38
C GLN A 172 33.88 8.90 0.68
N ALA A 173 34.02 8.15 -0.42
CA ALA A 173 32.86 7.55 -1.10
C ALA A 173 32.12 6.55 -0.20
N LEU A 174 32.83 5.81 0.65
CA LEU A 174 32.20 4.89 1.59
C LEU A 174 31.53 5.61 2.76
N LEU A 175 32.08 6.73 3.23
CA LEU A 175 31.43 7.56 4.26
C LEU A 175 30.11 8.15 3.74
N GLU A 176 30.09 8.64 2.50
CA GLU A 176 28.90 9.16 1.85
C GLU A 176 27.86 8.06 1.60
N ALA A 177 28.30 6.89 1.13
CA ALA A 177 27.44 5.73 0.96
C ALA A 177 26.85 5.26 2.31
N ASN A 178 27.65 5.23 3.37
CA ASN A 178 27.20 4.86 4.72
C ASN A 178 26.05 5.75 5.19
N SER A 179 26.17 7.06 5.00
CA SER A 179 25.11 8.02 5.37
C SER A 179 23.90 7.93 4.44
N THR A 180 24.11 7.82 3.13
CA THR A 180 23.03 7.89 2.13
C THR A 180 22.17 6.63 2.14
N LEU A 181 22.82 5.46 2.27
CA LEU A 181 22.17 4.15 2.29
C LEU A 181 21.76 3.72 3.70
N GLY A 182 22.16 4.47 4.74
CA GLY A 182 21.84 4.15 6.13
C GLY A 182 22.48 2.85 6.61
N LEU A 183 23.74 2.59 6.23
CA LEU A 183 24.41 1.32 6.50
C LEU A 183 24.81 1.16 7.97
N ALA A 184 24.94 2.26 8.71
CA ALA A 184 25.35 2.28 10.12
C ALA A 184 26.69 1.58 10.41
N LEU A 185 27.64 1.65 9.46
CA LEU A 185 28.98 1.11 9.60
C LEU A 185 29.81 1.95 10.58
N SER A 186 30.57 1.27 11.43
CA SER A 186 31.62 1.84 12.29
C SER A 186 32.87 2.21 11.49
N ASP A 187 33.74 3.05 12.08
CA ASP A 187 34.99 3.47 11.43
C ASP A 187 35.89 2.28 11.04
N ASP A 188 36.00 1.27 11.93
CA ASP A 188 36.78 0.06 11.70
C ASP A 188 36.23 -0.78 10.53
N GLU A 189 34.89 -0.85 10.40
CA GLU A 189 34.24 -1.56 9.30
C GLU A 189 34.42 -0.84 7.97
N ILE A 190 34.40 0.49 7.98
CA ILE A 190 34.71 1.28 6.79
C ILE A 190 36.17 1.04 6.38
N ASP A 191 37.11 1.07 7.32
CA ASP A 191 38.52 0.82 7.03
C ASP A 191 38.75 -0.59 6.47
N TYR A 192 38.08 -1.59 7.01
CA TYR A 192 38.07 -2.94 6.46
C TYR A 192 37.58 -2.97 5.00
N LEU A 193 36.49 -2.28 4.68
CA LEU A 193 35.95 -2.23 3.32
C LEU A 193 36.87 -1.48 2.35
N VAL A 194 37.54 -0.41 2.81
CA VAL A 194 38.56 0.29 2.01
C VAL A 194 39.69 -0.66 1.65
N GLU A 195 40.21 -1.41 2.62
CA GLU A 195 41.30 -2.36 2.38
C GLU A 195 40.86 -3.51 1.48
N ALA A 196 39.69 -4.10 1.75
CA ALA A 196 39.18 -5.23 1.00
C ALA A 196 38.93 -4.89 -0.48
N PHE A 197 38.19 -3.82 -0.77
CA PHE A 197 37.89 -3.43 -2.15
C PHE A 197 39.06 -2.74 -2.84
N GLY A 198 39.95 -2.08 -2.08
CA GLY A 198 41.24 -1.61 -2.58
C GLY A 198 42.12 -2.76 -3.06
N GLY A 199 42.22 -3.85 -2.29
CA GLY A 199 42.95 -5.06 -2.67
C GLY A 199 42.31 -5.84 -3.85
N LEU A 200 40.99 -5.68 -4.06
CA LEU A 200 40.28 -6.23 -5.21
C LEU A 200 40.35 -5.35 -6.47
N GLU A 201 40.95 -4.16 -6.37
CA GLU A 201 41.10 -3.19 -7.47
C GLU A 201 39.77 -2.86 -8.17
N ARG A 202 38.66 -2.82 -7.43
CA ARG A 202 37.34 -2.47 -7.97
C ARG A 202 36.46 -1.73 -6.97
N ASN A 203 35.49 -1.01 -7.51
CA ASN A 203 34.45 -0.37 -6.72
C ASN A 203 33.48 -1.42 -6.12
N PRO A 204 33.09 -1.26 -4.84
CA PRO A 204 31.99 -2.01 -4.27
C PRO A 204 30.65 -1.55 -4.88
N THR A 205 29.71 -2.47 -4.97
CA THR A 205 28.32 -2.14 -5.31
C THR A 205 27.51 -1.83 -4.05
N ASP A 206 26.44 -1.05 -4.20
CA ASP A 206 25.48 -0.75 -3.14
C ASP A 206 24.92 -2.02 -2.46
N VAL A 207 24.61 -3.06 -3.24
CA VAL A 207 24.15 -4.36 -2.73
C VAL A 207 25.21 -5.07 -1.90
N GLU A 208 26.49 -5.04 -2.31
CA GLU A 208 27.59 -5.64 -1.55
C GLU A 208 27.78 -4.94 -0.19
N LEU A 209 27.71 -3.61 -0.17
CA LEU A 209 27.82 -2.82 1.06
C LEU A 209 26.62 -3.04 1.98
N MET A 210 25.40 -3.07 1.43
CA MET A 210 24.19 -3.36 2.19
C MET A 210 24.23 -4.76 2.80
N MET A 211 24.66 -5.77 2.04
CA MET A 211 24.83 -7.13 2.54
C MET A 211 25.84 -7.17 3.71
N PHE A 212 26.99 -6.53 3.55
CA PHE A 212 28.01 -6.47 4.60
C PHE A 212 27.46 -5.80 5.87
N ALA A 213 26.78 -4.66 5.73
CA ALA A 213 26.20 -3.92 6.84
C ALA A 213 25.15 -4.74 7.61
N GLN A 214 24.23 -5.41 6.91
CA GLN A 214 23.21 -6.23 7.55
C GLN A 214 23.81 -7.43 8.29
N ALA A 215 24.82 -8.08 7.70
CA ALA A 215 25.50 -9.23 8.29
C ALA A 215 26.33 -8.89 9.54
N ASN A 216 26.86 -7.66 9.63
CA ASN A 216 27.71 -7.23 10.74
C ASN A 216 27.00 -6.32 11.76
N SER A 217 25.70 -6.04 11.56
CA SER A 217 24.90 -5.31 12.54
C SER A 217 24.87 -6.00 13.91
N GLU A 218 24.78 -5.24 15.01
CA GLU A 218 24.74 -5.78 16.38
C GLU A 218 23.62 -6.81 16.59
N HIS A 219 22.52 -6.70 15.85
CA HIS A 219 21.40 -7.64 15.94
C HIS A 219 21.72 -9.01 15.31
N CYS A 220 22.64 -9.05 14.34
CA CYS A 220 23.00 -10.25 13.59
C CYS A 220 24.30 -10.91 14.09
N ARG A 221 25.13 -10.17 14.81
CA ARG A 221 26.45 -10.59 15.32
C ARG A 221 26.36 -11.26 16.69
#